data_AF-A0A961GZ57-F1
#
_entry.id   AF-A0A961GZ57-F1
#
_cell.length_a   1.000
_cell.length_b   1.000
_cell.length_c   1.000
_cell.angle_alpha   90.00
_cell.angle_beta   90.00
_cell.angle_gamma   90.00
#
_symmetry.space_group_name_H-M   'P 1'
#
loop_
_entity.id
_entity.type
_entity.pdbx_description
1 polymer ?
#
loop_
_entity_poly.entity_id
_entity_poly.type
_entity_poly.pdbx_seq_one_letter_code
_entity_poly.pdbx_strand_id
1 'polypeptide(L)'
;MHSQDEDSDLVAHLEYFSDRLLRVFSHFFFVIEFQNDKDFHHPSSIADSRSLMLTVMGDACLNETLMALRDLNDFLIPRECPSRKNKGGVKAKDSDLLASDFGYSENKTFLSSERTDINQLIAHTTKRGPEVYTYQWDVWELTSKCIAQCSSFLQWVEQRYPTNFLIFTAAFNCRITTQKIYQALDAQRQKR
;
A
#
# COMPACT_ATOMS: atom_id res chain seq x y z
N MET A 1 32.89 5.05 1.96
CA MET A 1 32.51 5.14 3.37
C MET A 1 31.15 5.79 3.39
N HIS A 2 30.07 5.01 3.62
CA HIS A 2 28.76 5.59 3.93
C HIS A 2 28.84 6.20 5.33
N SER A 3 28.27 7.39 5.50
CA SER A 3 28.24 8.06 6.80
C SER A 3 27.23 7.34 7.70
N GLN A 4 27.48 7.30 9.01
CA GLN A 4 26.54 6.68 9.97
C GLN A 4 25.16 7.36 9.97
N ASP A 5 25.09 8.62 9.52
CA ASP A 5 23.85 9.40 9.41
C ASP A 5 22.96 8.87 8.26
N GLU A 6 23.53 8.52 7.09
CA GLU A 6 22.80 7.93 5.96
C GLU A 6 22.17 6.57 6.31
N ASP A 7 22.88 5.76 7.11
CA ASP A 7 22.41 4.44 7.54
C ASP A 7 21.24 4.56 8.55
N SER A 8 21.29 5.53 9.46
CA SER A 8 20.22 5.79 10.43
C SER A 8 18.94 6.27 9.73
N ASP A 9 19.08 7.15 8.74
CA ASP A 9 17.95 7.60 7.94
C ASP A 9 17.32 6.42 7.21
N LEU A 10 18.08 5.57 6.52
CA LEU A 10 17.52 4.44 5.78
C LEU A 10 16.74 3.45 6.67
N VAL A 11 17.17 3.21 7.91
CA VAL A 11 16.43 2.35 8.85
C VAL A 11 15.05 2.93 9.17
N ALA A 12 14.96 4.21 9.54
CA ALA A 12 13.68 4.86 9.82
C ALA A 12 12.74 4.84 8.60
N HIS A 13 13.31 4.94 7.39
CA HIS A 13 12.55 4.85 6.15
C HIS A 13 12.04 3.44 5.87
N LEU A 14 12.82 2.40 6.19
CA LEU A 14 12.37 1.02 6.10
C LEU A 14 11.25 0.71 7.07
N GLU A 15 11.26 1.30 8.28
CA GLU A 15 10.16 1.19 9.23
C GLU A 15 8.88 1.85 8.69
N TYR A 16 8.96 3.07 8.17
CA TYR A 16 7.82 3.74 7.56
C TYR A 16 7.30 3.00 6.31
N PHE A 17 8.20 2.53 5.46
CA PHE A 17 7.87 1.68 4.32
C PHE A 17 7.15 0.40 4.76
N SER A 18 7.63 -0.24 5.83
CA SER A 18 7.01 -1.45 6.39
C SER A 18 5.62 -1.18 6.93
N ASP A 19 5.40 -0.10 7.68
CA ASP A 19 4.05 0.31 8.15
C ASP A 19 3.09 0.49 6.97
N ARG A 20 3.52 1.21 5.93
CA ARG A 20 2.71 1.41 4.72
C ARG A 20 2.42 0.08 4.01
N LEU A 21 3.41 -0.79 3.87
CA LEU A 21 3.23 -2.09 3.23
C LEU A 21 2.23 -2.98 3.97
N LEU A 22 2.19 -2.93 5.31
CA LEU A 22 1.22 -3.68 6.10
C LEU A 22 -0.21 -3.14 5.95
N ARG A 23 -0.38 -1.82 5.80
CA ARG A 23 -1.70 -1.18 5.58
C ARG A 23 -2.36 -1.55 4.25
N VAL A 24 -1.58 -2.02 3.28
CA VAL A 24 -2.13 -2.59 2.04
C VAL A 24 -3.08 -3.77 2.34
N PHE A 25 -2.92 -4.44 3.49
CA PHE A 25 -3.75 -5.58 3.87
C PHE A 25 -5.03 -5.23 4.64
N SER A 26 -5.21 -3.97 5.07
CA SER A 26 -6.29 -3.56 5.97
C SER A 26 -7.68 -3.93 5.47
N HIS A 27 -7.97 -3.69 4.19
CA HIS A 27 -9.26 -4.06 3.60
C HIS A 27 -9.52 -5.58 3.64
N PHE A 28 -8.51 -6.41 3.36
CA PHE A 28 -8.69 -7.86 3.33
C PHE A 28 -8.95 -8.43 4.73
N PHE A 29 -8.25 -7.92 5.75
CA PHE A 29 -8.51 -8.34 7.14
C PHE A 29 -9.94 -7.99 7.55
N PHE A 30 -10.42 -6.80 7.20
CA PHE A 30 -11.80 -6.41 7.46
C PHE A 30 -12.79 -7.34 6.75
N VAL A 31 -12.62 -7.58 5.45
CA VAL A 31 -13.51 -8.47 4.68
C VAL A 31 -13.50 -9.88 5.25
N ILE A 32 -12.34 -10.44 5.61
CA ILE A 32 -12.25 -11.80 6.17
C ILE A 32 -12.97 -11.92 7.50
N GLU A 33 -12.84 -10.91 8.37
CA GLU A 33 -13.47 -10.90 9.69
C GLU A 33 -15.00 -10.82 9.57
N PHE A 34 -15.52 -9.94 8.72
CA PHE A 34 -16.95 -9.61 8.69
C PHE A 34 -17.74 -10.22 7.53
N GLN A 35 -17.11 -10.95 6.60
CA GLN A 35 -17.80 -11.60 5.46
C GLN A 35 -18.90 -12.60 5.84
N ASN A 36 -18.99 -13.08 7.07
CA ASN A 36 -20.07 -13.97 7.51
C ASN A 36 -21.08 -13.24 8.41
N ASP A 37 -20.85 -11.94 8.64
CA ASP A 37 -21.76 -11.10 9.41
C ASP A 37 -22.97 -10.75 8.52
N LYS A 38 -24.17 -10.90 9.09
CA LYS A 38 -25.42 -10.62 8.37
C LYS A 38 -25.57 -9.12 8.09
N ASP A 39 -25.05 -8.29 8.99
CA ASP A 39 -25.14 -6.84 8.92
C ASP A 39 -24.16 -6.26 7.89
N PHE A 40 -23.17 -7.06 7.45
CA PHE A 40 -22.22 -6.74 6.39
C PHE A 40 -22.82 -6.91 4.98
N HIS A 41 -23.62 -7.96 4.76
CA HIS A 41 -24.25 -8.23 3.45
C HIS A 41 -25.57 -7.51 3.22
N HIS A 42 -26.25 -7.15 4.30
CA HIS A 42 -27.52 -6.46 4.25
C HIS A 42 -27.44 -5.19 5.08
N PRO A 43 -26.78 -4.11 4.57
CA PRO A 43 -26.83 -2.81 5.20
C PRO A 43 -28.29 -2.32 5.20
N SER A 44 -29.02 -2.65 6.27
CA SER A 44 -30.48 -2.55 6.31
C SER A 44 -30.91 -1.18 6.82
N SER A 45 -30.96 -0.22 5.90
CA SER A 45 -31.33 1.18 6.14
C SER A 45 -30.42 1.93 7.13
N ILE A 46 -30.42 3.26 7.02
CA ILE A 46 -29.67 4.18 7.90
C ILE A 46 -30.11 4.06 9.39
N ALA A 47 -31.19 3.33 9.68
CA ALA A 47 -31.71 3.14 11.03
C ALA A 47 -30.97 2.04 11.83
N ASP A 48 -30.25 1.11 11.19
CA ASP A 48 -29.41 0.14 11.91
C ASP A 48 -28.00 0.70 12.15
N SER A 49 -27.75 1.09 13.40
CA SER A 49 -26.47 1.62 13.87
C SER A 49 -25.29 0.67 13.61
N ARG A 50 -25.50 -0.64 13.62
CA ARG A 50 -24.43 -1.63 13.46
C ARG A 50 -24.03 -1.80 12.01
N SER A 51 -25.00 -1.97 11.10
CA SER A 51 -24.74 -1.94 9.65
C SER A 51 -24.01 -0.66 9.24
N LEU A 52 -24.45 0.51 9.73
CA LEU A 52 -23.79 1.78 9.43
C LEU A 52 -22.32 1.79 9.91
N MET A 53 -22.07 1.30 11.12
CA MET A 53 -20.71 1.20 11.66
C MET A 53 -19.82 0.28 10.82
N LEU A 54 -20.33 -0.89 10.40
CA LEU A 54 -19.59 -1.81 9.54
C LEU A 54 -19.29 -1.21 8.16
N THR A 55 -20.23 -0.49 7.56
CA THR A 55 -19.98 0.25 6.31
C THR A 55 -18.85 1.27 6.50
N VAL A 56 -18.93 2.10 7.55
CA VAL A 56 -17.91 3.14 7.83
C VAL A 56 -16.54 2.51 8.08
N MET A 57 -16.47 1.41 8.83
CA MET A 57 -15.21 0.69 9.07
C MET A 57 -14.65 0.08 7.78
N GLY A 58 -15.50 -0.52 6.94
CA GLY A 58 -15.11 -1.08 5.67
C GLY A 58 -14.55 -0.03 4.71
N ASP A 59 -15.20 1.13 4.62
CA ASP A 59 -14.73 2.27 3.83
C ASP A 59 -13.40 2.81 4.37
N ALA A 60 -13.24 2.90 5.69
CA ALA A 60 -11.98 3.32 6.30
C ALA A 60 -10.84 2.35 5.97
N CYS A 61 -11.07 1.03 6.11
CA CYS A 61 -10.09 0.01 5.76
C CYS A 61 -9.73 0.03 4.28
N LEU A 62 -10.72 0.23 3.39
CA LEU A 62 -10.46 0.40 1.96
C LEU A 62 -9.63 1.64 1.69
N ASN A 63 -10.01 2.81 2.23
CA ASN A 63 -9.25 4.06 2.05
C ASN A 63 -7.81 3.93 2.53
N GLU A 64 -7.56 3.33 3.69
CA GLU A 64 -6.21 3.06 4.20
C GLU A 64 -5.40 2.20 3.24
N THR A 65 -5.99 1.12 2.72
CA THR A 65 -5.35 0.26 1.72
C THR A 65 -4.97 1.05 0.45
N LEU A 66 -5.84 1.94 -0.03
CA LEU A 66 -5.56 2.73 -1.24
C LEU A 66 -4.54 3.84 -1.03
N MET A 67 -4.59 4.51 0.11
CA MET A 67 -3.57 5.47 0.48
C MET A 67 -2.20 4.79 0.56
N ALA A 68 -2.14 3.60 1.18
CA ALA A 68 -0.91 2.81 1.23
C ALA A 68 -0.40 2.42 -0.16
N LEU A 69 -1.27 1.92 -1.05
CA LEU A 69 -0.91 1.59 -2.43
C LEU A 69 -0.35 2.82 -3.17
N ARG A 70 -0.98 3.98 -3.01
CA ARG A 70 -0.52 5.23 -3.63
C ARG A 70 0.84 5.66 -3.09
N ASP A 71 1.00 5.68 -1.76
CA ASP A 71 2.22 6.12 -1.09
C ASP A 71 3.41 5.21 -1.45
N LEU A 72 3.21 3.89 -1.49
CA LEU A 72 4.24 2.93 -1.88
C LEU A 72 4.60 3.05 -3.37
N ASN A 73 3.61 3.27 -4.25
CA ASN A 73 3.88 3.54 -5.65
C ASN A 73 4.72 4.83 -5.79
N ASP A 74 4.41 5.89 -5.02
CA ASP A 74 5.19 7.13 -5.04
C ASP A 74 6.63 6.93 -4.58
N PHE A 75 6.85 6.19 -3.49
CA PHE A 75 8.17 5.88 -2.98
C PHE A 75 9.05 5.12 -4.00
N LEU A 76 8.44 4.19 -4.76
CA LEU A 76 9.15 3.34 -5.72
C LEU A 76 9.37 3.98 -7.10
N ILE A 77 8.66 5.06 -7.44
CA ILE A 77 8.90 5.78 -8.70
C ILE A 77 10.22 6.58 -8.58
N PRO A 78 11.20 6.38 -9.48
CA PRO A 78 12.44 7.15 -9.44
C PRO A 78 12.21 8.65 -9.61
N ARG A 79 13.06 9.47 -8.96
CA ARG A 79 13.00 10.94 -9.04
C ARG A 79 12.98 11.47 -10.47
N GLU A 80 13.77 10.88 -11.35
CA GLU A 80 13.96 11.31 -12.73
C GLU A 80 12.94 10.72 -13.72
N CYS A 81 11.99 9.89 -13.26
CA CYS A 81 11.11 9.13 -14.13
C CYS A 81 10.24 10.04 -15.02
N PRO A 82 10.18 9.83 -16.36
CA PRO A 82 9.36 10.63 -17.27
C PRO A 82 7.87 10.64 -16.94
N SER A 83 7.36 9.57 -16.31
CA SER A 83 5.96 9.46 -15.85
C SER A 83 5.61 10.48 -14.75
N ARG A 84 6.60 11.01 -14.01
CA ARG A 84 6.41 12.14 -13.09
C ARG A 84 6.38 13.49 -13.80
N LYS A 85 7.03 13.60 -14.96
CA LYS A 85 7.16 14.86 -15.71
C LYS A 85 6.01 15.09 -16.69
N ASN A 86 5.41 14.03 -17.24
CA ASN A 86 4.36 14.13 -18.25
C ASN A 86 3.00 13.65 -17.72
N LYS A 87 1.98 14.51 -17.85
CA LYS A 87 0.53 14.27 -17.59
C LYS A 87 0.11 14.13 -16.11
N GLY A 88 0.21 15.21 -15.33
CA GLY A 88 -0.43 15.27 -14.01
C GLY A 88 0.17 14.35 -12.92
N GLY A 89 1.34 13.77 -13.19
CA GLY A 89 2.12 13.03 -12.19
C GLY A 89 2.52 13.93 -11.03
N VAL A 90 2.59 13.36 -9.82
CA VAL A 90 3.09 14.07 -8.65
C VAL A 90 4.58 14.32 -8.86
N LYS A 91 4.96 15.60 -8.97
CA LYS A 91 6.36 15.99 -8.83
C LYS A 91 6.75 15.66 -7.39
N ALA A 92 7.69 14.73 -7.20
CA ALA A 92 8.29 14.57 -5.88
C ALA A 92 8.92 15.90 -5.47
N LYS A 93 8.64 16.31 -4.24
CA LYS A 93 9.33 17.42 -3.62
C LYS A 93 10.77 17.00 -3.33
N ASP A 94 11.65 17.97 -3.24
CA ASP A 94 13.04 17.72 -2.84
C ASP A 94 13.12 17.13 -1.40
N SER A 95 12.08 17.34 -0.60
CA SER A 95 11.91 16.75 0.73
C SER A 95 11.39 15.31 0.74
N ASP A 96 10.85 14.80 -0.37
CA ASP A 96 10.30 13.45 -0.40
C ASP A 96 11.45 12.47 -0.54
N LEU A 97 11.58 11.51 0.38
CA LEU A 97 12.57 10.45 0.31
C LEU A 97 12.05 9.27 -0.50
N LEU A 98 12.84 8.84 -1.48
CA LEU A 98 12.48 7.85 -2.49
C LEU A 98 13.47 6.69 -2.48
N ALA A 99 13.05 5.53 -2.96
CA ALA A 99 13.95 4.39 -3.14
C ALA A 99 15.19 4.78 -3.99
N SER A 100 15.00 5.65 -4.99
CA SER A 100 16.09 6.13 -5.86
C SER A 100 17.14 6.95 -5.14
N ASP A 101 16.81 7.62 -4.04
CA ASP A 101 17.77 8.42 -3.27
C ASP A 101 18.81 7.51 -2.58
N PHE A 102 18.48 6.23 -2.36
CA PHE A 102 19.38 5.21 -1.83
C PHE A 102 20.09 4.39 -2.93
N GLY A 103 19.86 4.71 -4.21
CA GLY A 103 20.45 4.02 -5.35
C GLY A 103 19.59 2.93 -6.00
N TYR A 104 18.30 2.81 -5.62
CA TYR A 104 17.37 1.92 -6.31
C TYR A 104 16.88 2.56 -7.62
N SER A 105 17.41 2.09 -8.75
CA SER A 105 17.15 2.71 -10.06
C SER A 105 16.07 2.01 -10.88
N GLU A 106 15.52 0.89 -10.40
CA GLU A 106 14.50 0.17 -11.14
C GLU A 106 13.17 0.94 -11.13
N ASN A 107 12.61 1.19 -12.30
CA ASN A 107 11.32 1.85 -12.42
C ASN A 107 10.18 0.87 -12.10
N LYS A 108 9.67 0.91 -10.87
CA LYS A 108 8.66 -0.03 -10.36
C LYS A 108 7.31 0.66 -10.18
N THR A 109 6.79 1.27 -11.23
CA THR A 109 5.43 1.84 -11.22
C THR A 109 4.41 0.72 -11.36
N PHE A 110 3.49 0.58 -10.41
CA PHE A 110 2.41 -0.41 -10.51
C PHE A 110 1.01 0.19 -10.59
N LEU A 111 0.87 1.49 -10.34
CA LEU A 111 -0.35 2.24 -10.60
C LEU A 111 -0.18 3.08 -11.86
N SER A 112 -1.13 2.97 -12.78
CA SER A 112 -1.22 3.75 -14.02
C SER A 112 -2.44 4.66 -13.98
N SER A 113 -3.51 4.33 -14.70
CA SER A 113 -4.79 5.06 -14.65
C SER A 113 -5.44 4.97 -13.28
N GLU A 114 -5.23 3.86 -12.57
CA GLU A 114 -5.81 3.58 -11.25
C GLU A 114 -5.43 4.63 -10.22
N ARG A 115 -4.29 5.31 -10.40
CA ARG A 115 -3.86 6.41 -9.54
C ARG A 115 -4.85 7.58 -9.53
N THR A 116 -5.35 7.96 -10.70
CA THR A 116 -6.29 9.09 -10.82
C THR A 116 -7.60 8.73 -10.12
N ASP A 117 -8.04 7.49 -10.30
CA ASP A 117 -9.28 6.98 -9.72
C ASP A 117 -9.17 6.83 -8.20
N ILE A 118 -8.03 6.35 -7.67
CA ILE A 118 -7.73 6.31 -6.23
C ILE A 118 -7.79 7.72 -5.63
N ASN A 119 -7.19 8.71 -6.29
CA ASN A 119 -7.23 10.09 -5.80
C ASN A 119 -8.65 10.67 -5.79
N GLN A 120 -9.45 10.36 -6.82
CA GLN A 120 -10.86 10.73 -6.85
C GLN A 120 -11.64 10.04 -5.74
N LEU A 121 -11.44 8.74 -5.52
CA LEU A 121 -12.12 8.00 -4.46
C LEU A 121 -11.76 8.55 -3.08
N ILE A 122 -10.47 8.74 -2.77
CA ILE A 122 -10.03 9.34 -1.50
C ILE A 122 -10.61 10.76 -1.32
N ALA A 123 -10.67 11.55 -2.40
CA ALA A 123 -11.27 12.89 -2.34
C ALA A 123 -12.79 12.82 -2.14
N HIS A 124 -13.47 11.82 -2.70
CA HIS A 124 -14.92 11.67 -2.69
C HIS A 124 -15.47 10.85 -1.51
N THR A 125 -14.66 10.06 -0.80
CA THR A 125 -15.06 9.42 0.47
C THR A 125 -15.27 10.43 1.60
N THR A 126 -14.98 11.71 1.36
CA THR A 126 -15.44 12.83 2.20
C THR A 126 -16.92 13.18 1.99
N LYS A 127 -17.59 12.64 0.95
CA LYS A 127 -19.03 12.83 0.71
C LYS A 127 -19.83 11.82 1.54
N ARG A 128 -20.82 12.31 2.27
CA ARG A 128 -21.74 11.50 3.08
C ARG A 128 -22.71 10.71 2.18
N GLY A 129 -22.75 9.39 2.31
CA GLY A 129 -23.90 8.57 1.85
C GLY A 129 -23.55 7.40 0.92
N PRO A 130 -24.56 6.58 0.55
CA PRO A 130 -24.44 5.35 -0.24
C PRO A 130 -24.16 5.57 -1.74
N GLU A 131 -23.80 6.78 -2.16
CA GLU A 131 -23.54 7.16 -3.57
C GLU A 131 -22.07 6.99 -3.98
N VAL A 132 -21.30 6.11 -3.32
CA VAL A 132 -19.95 5.79 -3.79
C VAL A 132 -20.06 4.79 -4.93
N TYR A 133 -20.19 5.33 -6.14
CA TYR A 133 -20.28 4.62 -7.41
C TYR A 133 -19.16 3.59 -7.62
N THR A 134 -19.57 2.52 -8.32
CA THR A 134 -18.82 1.46 -9.02
C THR A 134 -17.38 1.80 -9.42
N TYR A 135 -16.44 1.44 -8.56
CA TYR A 135 -15.04 1.29 -8.93
C TYR A 135 -14.80 -0.17 -9.35
N GLN A 136 -14.39 -0.39 -10.61
CA GLN A 136 -14.23 -1.72 -11.23
C GLN A 136 -12.81 -2.29 -11.08
N TRP A 137 -12.08 -1.98 -10.01
CA TRP A 137 -10.74 -2.51 -9.83
C TRP A 137 -10.70 -3.62 -8.80
N ASP A 138 -9.99 -4.69 -9.15
CA ASP A 138 -9.70 -5.76 -8.21
C ASP A 138 -8.64 -5.26 -7.22
N VAL A 139 -9.06 -4.91 -6.01
CA VAL A 139 -8.15 -4.51 -4.90
C VAL A 139 -7.07 -5.57 -4.69
N TRP A 140 -7.39 -6.84 -4.93
CA TRP A 140 -6.42 -7.93 -4.89
C TRP A 140 -5.35 -7.80 -5.97
N GLU A 141 -5.73 -7.47 -7.21
CA GLU A 141 -4.77 -7.28 -8.30
C GLU A 141 -3.80 -6.15 -7.99
N LEU A 142 -4.31 -5.00 -7.53
CA LEU A 142 -3.48 -3.86 -7.14
C LEU A 142 -2.53 -4.21 -6.00
N THR A 143 -3.04 -4.93 -5.00
CA THR A 143 -2.24 -5.44 -3.87
C THR A 143 -1.15 -6.40 -4.37
N SER A 144 -1.50 -7.35 -5.22
CA SER A 144 -0.55 -8.32 -5.81
C SER A 144 0.60 -7.61 -6.52
N LYS A 145 0.28 -6.62 -7.37
CA LYS A 145 1.29 -5.81 -8.06
C LYS A 145 2.18 -5.06 -7.06
N CYS A 146 1.57 -4.39 -6.07
CA CYS A 146 2.29 -3.67 -5.02
C CYS A 146 3.26 -4.58 -4.26
N ILE A 147 2.79 -5.75 -3.79
CA ILE A 147 3.62 -6.71 -3.04
C ILE A 147 4.80 -7.19 -3.89
N ALA A 148 4.59 -7.45 -5.18
CA ALA A 148 5.66 -7.87 -6.08
C ALA A 148 6.75 -6.79 -6.22
N GLN A 149 6.36 -5.53 -6.43
CA GLN A 149 7.31 -4.42 -6.55
C GLN A 149 8.03 -4.15 -5.21
N CYS A 150 7.30 -4.12 -4.09
CA CYS A 150 7.86 -3.90 -2.77
C CYS A 150 8.83 -5.02 -2.36
N SER A 151 8.51 -6.27 -2.69
CA SER A 151 9.40 -7.42 -2.44
C SER A 151 10.70 -7.30 -3.22
N SER A 152 10.64 -6.81 -4.47
CA SER A 152 11.83 -6.56 -5.29
C SER A 152 12.72 -5.47 -4.69
N PHE A 153 12.14 -4.39 -4.17
CA PHE A 153 12.88 -3.36 -3.45
C PHE A 153 13.55 -3.91 -2.18
N LEU A 154 12.81 -4.65 -1.33
CA LEU A 154 13.37 -5.22 -0.10
C LEU A 154 14.50 -6.21 -0.36
N GLN A 155 14.37 -7.04 -1.41
CA GLN A 155 15.47 -7.92 -1.85
C GLN A 155 16.70 -7.14 -2.30
N TRP A 156 16.51 -6.02 -3.01
CA TRP A 156 17.61 -5.15 -3.37
C TRP A 156 18.29 -4.56 -2.14
N VAL A 157 17.54 -4.12 -1.12
CA VAL A 157 18.12 -3.62 0.14
C VAL A 157 18.96 -4.71 0.82
N GLU A 158 18.44 -5.94 0.92
CA GLU A 158 19.16 -7.09 1.48
C GLU A 158 20.50 -7.35 0.76
N GLN A 159 20.52 -7.23 -0.57
CA GLN A 159 21.72 -7.45 -1.39
C GLN A 159 22.69 -6.26 -1.32
N ARG A 160 22.18 -5.04 -1.20
CA ARG A 160 22.97 -3.80 -1.21
C ARG A 160 23.66 -3.55 0.14
N TYR A 161 23.02 -3.96 1.23
CA TYR A 161 23.48 -3.74 2.61
C TYR A 161 23.66 -5.04 3.40
N PRO A 162 24.40 -6.04 2.90
CA PRO A 162 24.46 -7.38 3.51
C PRO A 162 25.19 -7.40 4.85
N THR A 163 26.05 -6.41 5.11
CA THR A 163 26.85 -6.31 6.35
C THR A 163 26.27 -5.33 7.37
N ASN A 164 25.29 -4.49 6.98
CA ASN A 164 24.59 -3.62 7.93
C ASN A 164 23.43 -4.42 8.55
N PHE A 165 23.68 -4.95 9.76
CA PHE A 165 22.74 -5.85 10.44
C PHE A 165 21.33 -5.26 10.61
N LEU A 166 21.22 -3.97 10.95
CA LEU A 166 19.93 -3.32 11.21
C LEU A 166 19.12 -3.18 9.92
N ILE A 167 19.74 -2.62 8.87
CA ILE A 167 19.10 -2.42 7.56
C ILE A 167 18.69 -3.77 6.96
N PHE A 168 19.60 -4.73 6.96
CA PHE A 168 19.34 -6.07 6.44
C PHE A 168 18.18 -6.73 7.17
N THR A 169 18.20 -6.74 8.50
CA THR A 169 17.19 -7.42 9.31
C THR A 169 15.82 -6.75 9.17
N ALA A 170 15.77 -5.42 9.10
CA ALA A 170 14.53 -4.68 8.85
C ALA A 170 13.92 -5.05 7.49
N ALA A 171 14.72 -5.03 6.42
CA ALA A 171 14.26 -5.37 5.08
C ALA A 171 13.80 -6.83 4.98
N PHE A 172 14.61 -7.77 5.51
CA PHE A 172 14.31 -9.20 5.52
C PHE A 172 13.02 -9.50 6.28
N ASN A 173 12.87 -8.99 7.50
CA ASN A 173 11.68 -9.22 8.30
C ASN A 173 10.43 -8.61 7.66
N CYS A 174 10.55 -7.40 7.10
CA CYS A 174 9.46 -6.77 6.36
C CYS A 174 9.02 -7.66 5.19
N ARG A 175 9.97 -8.17 4.40
CA ARG A 175 9.68 -9.00 3.23
C ARG A 175 9.01 -10.32 3.63
N ILE A 176 9.59 -11.04 4.58
CA ILE A 176 9.06 -12.33 5.03
C ILE A 176 7.66 -12.17 5.64
N THR A 177 7.45 -11.14 6.47
CA THR A 177 6.14 -10.86 7.07
C THR A 177 5.09 -10.57 6.01
N THR A 178 5.42 -9.68 5.07
CA THR A 178 4.54 -9.34 3.94
C THR A 178 4.18 -10.56 3.11
N GLN A 179 5.17 -11.40 2.76
CA GLN A 179 4.96 -12.62 1.98
C GLN A 179 4.05 -13.61 2.71
N LYS A 180 4.25 -13.81 4.03
CA LYS A 180 3.41 -14.69 4.84
C LYS A 180 1.96 -14.21 4.89
N ILE A 181 1.75 -12.91 5.11
CA ILE A 181 0.39 -12.33 5.12
C ILE A 181 -0.26 -12.52 3.76
N TYR A 182 0.43 -12.12 2.69
CA TYR A 182 -0.10 -12.23 1.33
C TYR A 182 -0.46 -13.68 0.96
N GLN A 183 0.40 -14.65 1.25
CA GLN A 183 0.13 -16.07 1.02
C GLN A 183 -1.06 -16.59 1.84
N ALA A 184 -1.19 -16.17 3.10
CA ALA A 184 -2.32 -16.56 3.94
C ALA A 184 -3.64 -16.01 3.37
N LEU A 185 -3.65 -14.76 2.93
CA LEU A 185 -4.81 -14.13 2.30
C LEU A 185 -5.15 -14.79 0.95
N ASP A 186 -4.13 -15.12 0.14
CA ASP A 186 -4.33 -15.78 -1.17
C ASP A 186 -4.93 -17.18 -1.00
N ALA A 187 -4.41 -17.95 -0.05
CA ALA A 187 -4.97 -19.26 0.31
C ALA A 187 -6.42 -19.16 0.81
N GLN A 188 -6.79 -18.08 1.52
CA GLN A 188 -8.18 -17.85 1.90
C GLN A 188 -9.06 -17.46 0.71
N ARG A 189 -8.53 -16.67 -0.23
CA ARG A 189 -9.24 -16.31 -1.46
C ARG A 189 -9.54 -17.54 -2.31
N GLN A 190 -8.58 -18.44 -2.49
CA GLN A 190 -8.72 -19.66 -3.30
C GLN A 190 -9.68 -20.70 -2.71
N LYS A 191 -9.99 -20.62 -1.41
CA LYS A 191 -10.97 -21.49 -0.76
C LYS A 191 -12.42 -21.08 -1.01
N ARG A 192 -12.64 -19.90 -1.58
CA ARG A 192 -13.95 -19.35 -1.93
C ARG A 192 -14.26 -19.67 -3.39
#